data_AF-M2PR02-F1
#
_entry.id   AF-M2PR02-F1
#
_cell.length_a   1.000
_cell.length_b   1.000
_cell.length_c   1.000
_cell.angle_alpha   90.00
_cell.angle_beta   90.00
_cell.angle_gamma   90.00
#
_symmetry.space_group_name_H-M   'P 1'
#
loop_
_entity.id
_entity.type
_entity.pdbx_description
1 polymer ?
#
loop_
_entity_poly.entity_id
_entity_poly.type
_entity_poly.pdbx_seq_one_letter_code
_entity_poly.pdbx_strand_id
1 'polypeptide(L)'
;MNTDHVFPGRRVAAVSMILGPILLLTGTLLRSQFNFFFPDQLKAMSAHPALMTAAYTCFLAGNVLLWPAIVALATKIGRTRPALAAWAGVSVLIGLFERTFHAGVDQAALGLAERRGAGFAESVVSESYQDLHLFSFLSFTIMFGWYALAFAAYRSKALGVVQSIGLATMGLLPLGVLKGTEIVSIIGTAGLCVALLPAGVRALLESPKPSRRSVLLTAVAVPVLGALAFASTLG
;
A
#
# COMPACT_ATOMS: atom_id res chain seq x y z
N MET A 1 29.95 13.93 14.27
CA MET A 1 29.15 12.69 14.31
C MET A 1 28.47 12.57 12.96
N ASN A 2 28.97 11.68 12.08
CA ASN A 2 28.41 11.49 10.74
C ASN A 2 26.93 11.12 10.92
N THR A 3 26.02 11.97 10.43
CA THR A 3 24.61 11.60 10.36
C THR A 3 24.49 10.60 9.22
N ASP A 4 24.72 9.32 9.52
CA ASP A 4 24.58 8.25 8.54
C ASP A 4 23.21 8.39 7.88
N HIS A 5 23.26 8.67 6.57
CA HIS A 5 22.07 8.85 5.78
C HIS A 5 21.31 7.51 5.75
N VAL A 6 20.14 7.47 6.40
CA VAL A 6 19.27 6.29 6.37
C VAL A 6 18.28 6.44 5.21
N PHE A 7 18.43 5.61 4.19
CA PHE A 7 17.43 5.44 3.13
C PHE A 7 16.08 4.98 3.73
N PRO A 8 14.92 5.49 3.27
CA PRO A 8 14.68 6.40 2.13
C PRO A 8 14.76 7.89 2.48
N GLY A 9 15.23 8.24 3.67
CA GLY A 9 15.26 9.60 4.20
C GLY A 9 14.04 9.93 5.07
N ARG A 10 14.24 10.73 6.12
CA ARG A 10 13.23 11.01 7.15
C ARG A 10 11.94 11.62 6.59
N ARG A 11 12.05 12.60 5.67
CA ARG A 11 10.88 13.27 5.07
C ARG A 11 10.09 12.36 4.15
N VAL A 12 10.75 11.57 3.31
CA VAL A 12 10.10 10.60 2.42
C VAL A 12 9.35 9.56 3.24
N ALA A 13 10.02 8.97 4.24
CA ALA A 13 9.39 8.04 5.16
C ALA A 13 8.18 8.65 5.89
N ALA A 14 8.31 9.88 6.39
CA ALA A 14 7.24 10.58 7.10
C ALA A 14 6.02 10.85 6.21
N VAL A 15 6.24 11.32 4.98
CA VAL A 15 5.17 11.54 3.99
C VAL A 15 4.50 10.21 3.64
N SER A 16 5.27 9.14 3.42
CA SER A 16 4.74 7.80 3.18
C SER A 16 3.91 7.24 4.34
N MET A 17 4.33 7.47 5.59
CA MET A 17 3.57 7.08 6.80
C MET A 17 2.23 7.81 6.92
N ILE A 18 2.05 8.94 6.23
CA ILE A 18 0.82 9.72 6.23
C ILE A 18 -0.02 9.39 5.00
N LEU A 19 0.53 9.59 3.80
CA LEU A 19 -0.19 9.44 2.54
C LEU A 19 -0.55 7.99 2.24
N GLY A 20 0.34 7.03 2.53
CA GLY A 20 0.09 5.62 2.26
C GLY A 20 -1.20 5.10 2.92
N PRO A 21 -1.34 5.22 4.26
CA PRO A 21 -2.56 4.80 4.96
C PRO A 21 -3.81 5.59 4.55
N ILE A 22 -3.69 6.91 4.35
CA ILE A 22 -4.84 7.75 3.94
C ILE A 22 -5.36 7.29 2.59
N LEU A 23 -4.48 7.10 1.60
CA LEU A 23 -4.88 6.67 0.25
C LEU A 23 -5.49 5.26 0.26
N LEU A 24 -4.94 4.34 1.07
CA LEU A 24 -5.54 3.01 1.26
C LEU A 24 -6.95 3.09 1.86
N LEU A 25 -7.12 3.89 2.91
CA LEU A 25 -8.42 4.07 3.54
C LEU A 25 -9.41 4.73 2.57
N THR A 26 -8.99 5.78 1.86
CA THR A 26 -9.81 6.45 0.83
C THR A 26 -10.24 5.47 -0.25
N GLY A 27 -9.32 4.69 -0.82
CA GLY A 27 -9.65 3.69 -1.84
C GLY A 27 -10.63 2.62 -1.32
N THR A 28 -10.45 2.20 -0.06
CA THR A 28 -11.35 1.26 0.62
C THR A 28 -12.75 1.83 0.82
N LEU A 29 -12.86 3.08 1.27
CA LEU A 29 -14.13 3.75 1.52
C LEU A 29 -14.89 4.04 0.22
N LEU A 30 -14.20 4.48 -0.84
CA LEU A 30 -14.84 4.80 -2.13
C LEU A 30 -15.57 3.60 -2.76
N ARG A 31 -15.06 2.39 -2.56
CA ARG A 31 -15.68 1.15 -3.06
C ARG A 31 -16.50 0.38 -2.02
N SER A 32 -16.73 0.95 -0.84
CA SER A 32 -17.43 0.28 0.29
C SER A 32 -18.90 -0.03 0.04
N GLN A 33 -19.55 0.70 -0.86
CA GLN A 33 -20.96 0.49 -1.22
C GLN A 33 -21.18 -0.70 -2.17
N PHE A 34 -20.12 -1.25 -2.76
CA PHE A 34 -20.20 -2.36 -3.70
C PHE A 34 -19.80 -3.66 -3.01
N ASN A 35 -20.51 -4.74 -3.30
CA ASN A 35 -20.24 -6.05 -2.72
C ASN A 35 -18.80 -6.51 -2.99
N PHE A 36 -18.22 -7.18 -2.00
CA PHE A 36 -16.82 -7.56 -1.96
C PHE A 36 -16.35 -8.46 -3.12
N PHE A 37 -17.21 -9.29 -3.69
CA PHE A 37 -16.80 -10.26 -4.71
C PHE A 37 -16.71 -9.67 -6.12
N PHE A 38 -15.81 -10.25 -6.92
CA PHE A 38 -15.41 -9.73 -8.23
C PHE A 38 -16.54 -9.49 -9.24
N PRO A 39 -17.63 -10.27 -9.33
CA PRO A 39 -18.69 -9.99 -10.31
C PRO A 39 -19.35 -8.64 -10.07
N ASP A 40 -19.59 -8.29 -8.80
CA ASP A 40 -20.21 -7.01 -8.46
C ASP A 40 -19.21 -5.85 -8.56
N GLN A 41 -17.91 -6.10 -8.35
CA GLN A 41 -16.87 -5.12 -8.65
C GLN A 41 -16.81 -4.82 -10.16
N LEU A 42 -16.88 -5.84 -11.04
CA LEU A 42 -16.88 -5.66 -12.49
C LEU A 42 -18.14 -4.93 -12.99
N LYS A 43 -19.32 -5.23 -12.42
CA LYS A 43 -20.55 -4.47 -12.68
C LYS A 43 -20.42 -3.02 -12.25
N ALA A 44 -19.89 -2.78 -11.04
CA ALA A 44 -19.67 -1.43 -10.52
C ALA A 44 -18.67 -0.65 -11.38
N MET A 45 -17.65 -1.30 -11.95
CA MET A 45 -16.72 -0.69 -12.90
C MET A 45 -17.42 -0.24 -14.18
N SER A 46 -18.39 -1.02 -14.67
CA SER A 46 -19.18 -0.65 -15.84
C SER A 46 -20.18 0.48 -15.54
N ALA A 47 -20.80 0.47 -14.36
CA ALA A 47 -21.81 1.45 -13.96
C ALA A 47 -21.21 2.78 -13.44
N HIS A 48 -20.06 2.73 -12.78
CA HIS A 48 -19.40 3.86 -12.11
C HIS A 48 -17.88 3.90 -12.39
N PRO A 49 -17.47 3.98 -13.67
CA PRO A 49 -16.06 3.81 -14.07
C PRO A 49 -15.09 4.80 -13.41
N ALA A 50 -15.49 6.08 -13.29
CA ALA A 50 -14.64 7.10 -12.66
C ALA A 50 -14.42 6.83 -11.15
N LEU A 51 -15.49 6.44 -10.43
CA LEU A 51 -15.41 6.14 -9.00
C LEU A 51 -14.54 4.90 -8.75
N MET A 52 -14.74 3.84 -9.53
CA MET A 52 -13.99 2.59 -9.40
C MET A 52 -12.52 2.78 -9.76
N THR A 53 -12.24 3.52 -10.83
CA THR A 53 -10.86 3.89 -11.20
C THR A 53 -10.19 4.67 -10.08
N ALA A 54 -10.86 5.68 -9.51
CA ALA A 54 -10.33 6.44 -8.39
C ALA A 54 -10.09 5.54 -7.15
N ALA A 55 -11.04 4.67 -6.80
CA ALA A 55 -10.93 3.78 -5.65
C ALA A 55 -9.72 2.83 -5.76
N TYR A 56 -9.59 2.13 -6.89
CA TYR A 56 -8.49 1.18 -7.12
C TYR A 56 -7.15 1.91 -7.26
N THR A 57 -7.12 3.08 -7.90
CA THR A 57 -5.90 3.89 -8.03
C THR A 57 -5.43 4.42 -6.67
N CYS A 58 -6.34 4.92 -5.83
CA CYS A 58 -6.00 5.34 -4.46
C CYS A 58 -5.47 4.16 -3.64
N PHE A 59 -6.12 3.00 -3.71
CA PHE A 59 -5.68 1.80 -3.00
C PHE A 59 -4.29 1.34 -3.46
N LEU A 60 -4.03 1.32 -4.76
CA LEU A 60 -2.72 1.00 -5.34
C LEU A 60 -1.64 2.01 -4.94
N ALA A 61 -1.91 3.31 -5.12
CA ALA A 61 -0.98 4.37 -4.74
C ALA A 61 -0.63 4.31 -3.25
N GLY A 62 -1.62 4.00 -2.41
CA GLY A 62 -1.42 3.76 -0.98
C GLY A 62 -0.46 2.59 -0.71
N ASN A 63 -0.67 1.43 -1.35
CA ASN A 63 0.23 0.27 -1.24
C ASN A 63 1.67 0.61 -1.68
N VAL A 64 1.83 1.28 -2.82
CA VAL A 64 3.16 1.71 -3.30
C VAL A 64 3.79 2.66 -2.29
N LEU A 65 3.06 3.64 -1.78
CA LEU A 65 3.60 4.59 -0.81
C LEU A 65 3.89 4.00 0.56
N LEU A 66 3.48 2.76 0.87
CA LEU A 66 3.84 2.13 2.14
C LEU A 66 5.28 1.65 2.18
N TRP A 67 5.90 1.27 1.06
CA TRP A 67 7.25 0.69 1.09
C TRP A 67 8.28 1.58 1.84
N PRO A 68 8.33 2.92 1.66
CA PRO A 68 9.28 3.77 2.39
C PRO A 68 8.97 3.84 3.89
N ALA A 69 7.68 3.80 4.25
CA ALA A 69 7.24 3.79 5.64
C ALA A 69 7.66 2.50 6.35
N ILE A 70 7.49 1.35 5.68
CA ILE A 70 7.87 0.03 6.19
C ILE A 70 9.39 -0.08 6.33
N VAL A 71 10.16 0.38 5.33
CA VAL A 71 11.63 0.40 5.42
C VAL A 71 12.08 1.23 6.62
N ALA A 72 11.54 2.44 6.80
CA ALA A 72 11.92 3.30 7.92
C ALA A 72 11.54 2.69 9.28
N LEU A 73 10.37 2.05 9.39
CA LEU A 73 9.96 1.35 10.59
C LEU A 73 10.88 0.15 10.87
N ALA A 74 11.19 -0.66 9.86
CA ALA A 74 12.12 -1.78 9.98
C ALA A 74 13.51 -1.29 10.40
N THR A 75 14.03 -0.20 9.83
CA THR A 75 15.32 0.38 10.27
C THR A 75 15.27 0.83 11.73
N LYS A 76 14.17 1.47 12.17
CA LYS A 76 13.99 1.87 13.57
C LYS A 76 13.98 0.65 14.50
N ILE A 77 13.28 -0.42 14.13
CA ILE A 77 13.28 -1.70 14.87
C ILE A 77 14.70 -2.28 14.92
N GLY A 78 15.40 -2.26 13.78
CA GLY A 78 16.72 -2.88 13.58
C GLY A 78 17.82 -2.31 14.47
N ARG A 79 17.67 -1.07 14.93
CA ARG A 79 18.56 -0.45 15.94
C ARG A 79 18.60 -1.22 17.26
N THR A 80 17.54 -1.96 17.58
CA THR A 80 17.45 -2.73 18.83
C THR A 80 17.30 -4.23 18.58
N ARG A 81 16.67 -4.63 17.46
CA ARG A 81 16.39 -6.03 17.12
C ARG A 81 16.58 -6.26 15.61
N PRO A 82 17.84 -6.41 15.15
CA PRO A 82 18.16 -6.50 13.71
C PRO A 82 17.51 -7.71 13.03
N ALA A 83 17.53 -8.89 13.65
CA ALA A 83 16.94 -10.10 13.07
C ALA A 83 15.41 -9.97 12.88
N LEU A 84 14.69 -9.45 13.88
CA LEU A 84 13.24 -9.22 13.77
C LEU A 84 12.92 -8.17 12.70
N ALA A 85 13.72 -7.11 12.63
CA ALA A 85 13.55 -6.07 11.61
C ALA A 85 13.69 -6.62 10.19
N ALA A 86 14.71 -7.46 9.95
CA ALA A 86 14.95 -8.07 8.65
C ALA A 86 13.77 -8.97 8.23
N TRP A 87 13.40 -9.94 9.07
CA TRP A 87 12.33 -10.90 8.73
C TRP A 87 10.97 -10.23 8.58
N ALA A 88 10.59 -9.35 9.51
CA ALA A 88 9.29 -8.70 9.46
C ALA A 88 9.22 -7.66 8.32
N GLY A 89 10.26 -6.86 8.14
CA GLY A 89 10.33 -5.85 7.09
C GLY A 89 10.29 -6.49 5.69
N VAL A 90 11.13 -7.50 5.45
CA VAL A 90 11.16 -8.21 4.16
C VAL A 90 9.83 -8.90 3.87
N SER A 91 9.23 -9.59 4.84
CA SER A 91 7.92 -10.24 4.67
C SER A 91 6.83 -9.25 4.24
N VAL A 92 6.76 -8.08 4.88
CA VAL A 92 5.78 -7.04 4.48
C VAL A 92 6.10 -6.47 3.11
N LEU A 93 7.37 -6.23 2.77
CA LEU A 93 7.74 -5.72 1.44
C LEU A 93 7.38 -6.70 0.32
N ILE A 94 7.61 -8.01 0.52
CA ILE A 94 7.16 -9.06 -0.42
C ILE A 94 5.64 -8.99 -0.57
N GLY A 95 4.90 -8.87 0.54
CA GLY A 95 3.45 -8.72 0.51
C GLY A 95 2.97 -7.45 -0.21
N LEU A 96 3.70 -6.33 -0.12
CA LEU A 96 3.38 -5.11 -0.86
C LEU A 96 3.61 -5.28 -2.37
N PHE A 97 4.65 -6.03 -2.77
CA PHE A 97 4.86 -6.37 -4.18
C PHE A 97 3.73 -7.25 -4.72
N GLU A 98 3.31 -8.23 -3.94
CA GLU A 98 2.15 -9.05 -4.29
C GLU A 98 0.86 -8.21 -4.42
N ARG A 99 0.60 -7.28 -3.49
CA ARG A 99 -0.56 -6.37 -3.59
C ARG A 99 -0.49 -5.49 -4.83
N THR A 100 0.70 -5.08 -5.24
CA THR A 100 0.92 -4.30 -6.46
C THR A 100 0.66 -5.17 -7.70
N PHE A 101 1.08 -6.43 -7.68
CA PHE A 101 0.75 -7.41 -8.73
C PHE A 101 -0.75 -7.63 -8.85
N HIS A 102 -1.46 -7.89 -7.73
CA HIS A 102 -2.91 -8.05 -7.72
C HIS A 102 -3.63 -6.82 -8.30
N ALA A 103 -3.17 -5.61 -7.97
CA ALA A 103 -3.71 -4.38 -8.54
C ALA A 103 -3.48 -4.25 -10.06
N GLY A 104 -2.38 -4.81 -10.58
CA GLY A 104 -2.16 -4.92 -12.03
C GLY A 104 -3.19 -5.83 -12.70
N VAL A 105 -3.52 -6.97 -12.07
CA VAL A 105 -4.58 -7.86 -12.54
C VAL A 105 -5.95 -7.17 -12.46
N ASP A 106 -6.21 -6.44 -11.38
CA ASP A 106 -7.44 -5.63 -11.22
C ASP A 106 -7.60 -4.63 -12.37
N GLN A 107 -6.53 -3.91 -12.72
CA GLN A 107 -6.53 -2.94 -13.82
C GLN A 107 -6.73 -3.61 -15.18
N ALA A 108 -6.11 -4.77 -15.42
CA ALA A 108 -6.30 -5.52 -16.65
C ALA A 108 -7.77 -6.00 -16.80
N ALA A 109 -8.35 -6.51 -15.72
CA ALA A 109 -9.76 -6.90 -15.69
C ALA A 109 -10.70 -5.71 -15.88
N LEU A 110 -10.37 -4.55 -15.32
CA LEU A 110 -11.08 -3.28 -15.56
C LEU A 110 -11.10 -2.93 -17.05
N GLY A 111 -9.93 -2.95 -17.70
CA GLY A 111 -9.80 -2.63 -19.12
C GLY A 111 -10.54 -3.63 -20.02
N LEU A 112 -10.61 -4.91 -19.62
CA LEU A 112 -11.42 -5.92 -20.29
C LEU A 112 -12.91 -5.65 -20.13
N ALA A 113 -13.37 -5.31 -18.92
CA ALA A 113 -14.77 -5.02 -18.65
C ALA A 113 -15.24 -3.79 -19.44
N GLU A 114 -14.41 -2.75 -19.52
CA GLU A 114 -14.70 -1.54 -20.29
C GLU A 114 -14.80 -1.80 -21.80
N ARG A 115 -13.88 -2.60 -22.37
CA ARG A 115 -13.79 -2.81 -23.83
C ARG A 115 -14.69 -3.92 -24.37
N ARG A 116 -14.99 -4.94 -23.54
CA ARG A 116 -15.68 -6.17 -23.97
C ARG A 116 -16.90 -6.52 -23.10
N GLY A 117 -17.20 -5.71 -22.09
CA GLY A 117 -18.32 -5.90 -21.17
C GLY A 117 -17.98 -6.74 -19.94
N ALA A 118 -18.71 -6.51 -18.86
CA ALA A 118 -18.50 -7.16 -17.57
C ALA A 118 -18.56 -8.69 -17.63
N GLY A 119 -19.50 -9.27 -18.40
CA GLY A 119 -19.65 -10.73 -18.50
C GLY A 119 -18.45 -11.42 -19.15
N PHE A 120 -17.82 -10.79 -20.15
CA PHE A 120 -16.60 -11.31 -20.76
C PHE A 120 -15.41 -11.20 -19.80
N ALA A 121 -15.27 -10.08 -19.09
CA ALA A 121 -14.23 -9.94 -18.07
C ALA A 121 -14.41 -10.96 -16.94
N GLU A 122 -15.65 -11.21 -16.53
CA GLU A 122 -15.99 -12.20 -15.51
C GLU A 122 -15.58 -13.62 -15.93
N SER A 123 -15.88 -14.03 -17.17
CA SER A 123 -15.50 -15.35 -17.66
C SER A 123 -13.98 -15.53 -17.68
N VAL A 124 -13.24 -14.57 -18.22
CA VAL A 124 -11.77 -14.61 -18.28
C VAL A 124 -11.17 -14.67 -16.87
N VAL A 125 -11.64 -13.82 -15.95
CA VAL A 125 -11.16 -13.82 -14.56
C VAL A 125 -11.48 -15.15 -13.88
N SER A 126 -12.67 -15.71 -14.09
CA SER A 126 -13.09 -16.97 -13.46
C SER A 126 -12.25 -18.16 -13.93
N GLU A 127 -11.90 -18.20 -15.22
CA GLU A 127 -11.04 -19.23 -15.80
C GLU A 127 -9.60 -19.14 -15.27
N SER A 128 -9.06 -17.92 -15.15
CA SER A 128 -7.70 -17.69 -14.66
C SER A 128 -7.55 -17.71 -13.14
N TYR A 129 -8.65 -17.73 -12.37
CA TYR A 129 -8.59 -17.59 -10.90
C TYR A 129 -7.84 -18.75 -10.21
N GLN A 130 -7.77 -19.91 -10.85
CA GLN A 130 -7.06 -21.09 -10.35
C GLN A 130 -5.63 -21.20 -10.87
N ASP A 131 -5.19 -20.27 -11.73
CA ASP A 131 -3.85 -20.32 -12.29
C ASP A 131 -2.79 -20.05 -11.21
N LEU A 132 -1.81 -20.95 -11.14
CA LEU A 132 -0.69 -20.79 -10.23
C LEU A 132 0.24 -19.68 -10.75
N HIS A 133 0.48 -18.69 -9.90
CA HIS A 133 1.49 -17.66 -10.12
C HIS A 133 2.46 -17.62 -8.95
N LEU A 134 3.63 -16.99 -9.12
CA LEU A 134 4.66 -16.90 -8.07
C LEU A 134 4.08 -16.46 -6.72
N PHE A 135 3.19 -15.48 -6.75
CA PHE A 135 2.58 -14.94 -5.54
C PHE A 135 1.56 -15.86 -4.87
N SER A 136 1.01 -16.88 -5.52
CA SER A 136 0.11 -17.85 -4.89
C SER A 136 0.80 -18.56 -3.71
N PHE A 137 2.12 -18.75 -3.79
CA PHE A 137 2.95 -19.34 -2.74
C PHE A 137 3.39 -18.32 -1.67
N LEU A 138 3.26 -17.02 -1.96
CA LEU A 138 3.73 -15.93 -1.09
C LEU A 138 2.59 -15.20 -0.38
N SER A 139 1.32 -15.52 -0.70
CA SER A 139 0.12 -14.94 -0.09
C SER A 139 0.16 -14.90 1.45
N PHE A 140 0.76 -15.90 2.09
CA PHE A 140 0.90 -15.93 3.55
C PHE A 140 1.78 -14.79 4.08
N THR A 141 2.76 -14.33 3.30
CA THR A 141 3.67 -13.22 3.67
C THR A 141 2.93 -11.90 3.77
N ILE A 142 1.85 -11.69 3.00
CA ILE A 142 0.98 -10.53 3.17
C ILE A 142 0.41 -10.52 4.58
N MET A 143 -0.32 -11.55 4.98
CA MET A 143 -1.03 -11.54 6.26
C MET A 143 -0.05 -11.64 7.43
N PHE A 144 0.85 -12.62 7.39
CA PHE A 144 1.76 -12.90 8.50
C PHE A 144 2.83 -11.82 8.67
N GLY A 145 3.27 -11.19 7.58
CA GLY A 145 4.24 -10.09 7.62
C GLY A 145 3.77 -8.94 8.52
N TRP A 146 2.49 -8.56 8.44
CA TRP A 146 1.92 -7.49 9.27
C TRP A 146 1.92 -7.83 10.76
N TYR A 147 1.58 -9.07 11.12
CA TYR A 147 1.63 -9.53 12.52
C TYR A 147 3.07 -9.55 13.04
N ALA A 148 4.02 -10.08 12.25
CA ALA A 148 5.43 -10.09 12.60
C ALA A 148 5.99 -8.67 12.78
N LEU A 149 5.62 -7.73 11.90
CA LEU A 149 6.06 -6.34 11.97
C LEU A 149 5.45 -5.61 13.16
N ALA A 150 4.17 -5.82 13.46
CA ALA A 150 3.51 -5.30 14.65
C ALA A 150 4.18 -5.80 15.93
N PHE A 151 4.45 -7.11 16.02
CA PHE A 151 5.17 -7.69 17.14
C PHE A 151 6.58 -7.11 17.28
N ALA A 152 7.32 -7.01 16.18
CA ALA A 152 8.68 -6.44 16.18
C ALA A 152 8.67 -4.96 16.59
N ALA A 153 7.70 -4.18 16.12
CA ALA A 153 7.51 -2.76 16.46
C ALA A 153 7.19 -2.57 17.95
N TYR A 154 6.31 -3.40 18.50
CA TYR A 154 5.99 -3.41 19.93
C TYR A 154 7.22 -3.77 20.77
N ARG A 155 7.88 -4.89 20.45
CA ARG A 155 9.01 -5.39 21.24
C ARG A 155 10.17 -4.39 21.25
N SER A 156 10.48 -3.78 20.10
CA SER A 156 11.53 -2.75 19.96
C SER A 156 11.16 -1.39 20.53
N LYS A 157 9.90 -1.20 21.00
CA LYS A 157 9.36 0.11 21.39
C LYS A 157 9.42 1.14 20.24
N ALA A 158 9.47 0.66 18.99
CA ALA A 158 9.43 1.53 17.82
C ALA A 158 8.05 2.19 17.68
N LEU A 159 7.00 1.46 18.09
CA LEU A 159 5.61 1.90 18.23
C LEU A 159 5.09 1.53 19.62
N GLY A 160 4.09 2.26 20.11
CA GLY A 160 3.34 1.91 21.32
C GLY A 160 2.36 0.75 21.07
N VAL A 161 1.70 0.30 22.14
CA VAL A 161 0.76 -0.84 22.09
C VAL A 161 -0.38 -0.59 21.10
N VAL A 162 -1.08 0.53 21.23
CA VAL A 162 -2.21 0.88 20.35
C VAL A 162 -1.80 0.95 18.88
N GLN A 163 -0.65 1.56 18.58
CA GLN A 163 -0.12 1.63 17.22
C GLN A 163 0.28 0.27 16.68
N SER A 164 0.83 -0.61 17.53
CA SER A 164 1.21 -1.97 17.13
C SER A 164 -0.03 -2.83 16.85
N ILE A 165 -1.08 -2.70 17.66
CA ILE A 165 -2.39 -3.34 17.39
C ILE A 165 -2.97 -2.81 16.08
N GLY A 166 -2.98 -1.50 15.89
CA GLY A 166 -3.42 -0.88 14.63
C GLY A 166 -2.65 -1.43 13.43
N LEU A 167 -1.34 -1.60 13.54
CA LEU A 167 -0.52 -2.19 12.47
C LEU A 167 -0.89 -3.66 12.22
N ALA A 168 -1.15 -4.44 13.26
CA ALA A 168 -1.54 -5.84 13.16
C ALA A 168 -2.87 -6.03 12.42
N THR A 169 -3.79 -5.07 12.50
CA THR A 169 -5.08 -5.15 11.78
C THR A 169 -4.94 -5.22 10.26
N MET A 170 -3.78 -4.85 9.69
CA MET A 170 -3.52 -5.05 8.27
C MET A 170 -3.52 -6.52 7.85
N GLY A 171 -3.24 -7.43 8.78
CA GLY A 171 -3.37 -8.87 8.54
C GLY A 171 -4.82 -9.34 8.34
N LEU A 172 -5.82 -8.46 8.53
CA LEU A 172 -7.24 -8.74 8.27
C LEU A 172 -7.66 -8.39 6.84
N LEU A 173 -6.83 -7.67 6.06
CA LEU A 173 -7.22 -7.29 4.71
C LEU A 173 -7.36 -8.55 3.84
N PRO A 174 -8.52 -8.76 3.19
CA PRO A 174 -8.72 -9.90 2.32
C PRO A 174 -7.68 -9.97 1.20
N LEU A 175 -7.24 -11.18 0.88
CA LEU A 175 -6.26 -11.46 -0.17
C LEU A 175 -6.95 -11.75 -1.50
N GLY A 176 -6.21 -11.51 -2.59
CA GLY A 176 -6.60 -11.85 -3.94
C GLY A 176 -7.02 -10.66 -4.80
N VAL A 177 -7.41 -11.02 -6.02
CA VAL A 177 -7.77 -10.13 -7.12
C VAL A 177 -9.26 -9.79 -7.07
N LEU A 178 -9.59 -8.57 -7.50
CA LEU A 178 -10.93 -8.00 -7.64
C LEU A 178 -11.76 -8.12 -6.37
N LYS A 179 -11.09 -7.90 -5.24
CA LYS A 179 -11.71 -7.84 -3.92
C LYS A 179 -12.16 -6.40 -3.63
N GLY A 180 -13.45 -6.25 -3.38
CA GLY A 180 -14.05 -5.01 -2.91
C GLY A 180 -13.73 -4.74 -1.45
N THR A 181 -14.63 -4.07 -0.74
CA THR A 181 -14.41 -3.69 0.66
C THR A 181 -15.32 -4.49 1.58
N GLU A 182 -14.73 -5.10 2.60
CA GLU A 182 -15.46 -5.63 3.76
C GLU A 182 -15.22 -4.74 4.99
N ILE A 183 -16.04 -4.91 6.03
CA ILE A 183 -15.87 -4.24 7.33
C ILE A 183 -14.45 -4.47 7.86
N VAL A 184 -13.90 -5.67 7.72
CA VAL A 184 -12.52 -5.99 8.13
C VAL A 184 -11.46 -5.22 7.33
N SER A 185 -11.75 -4.84 6.08
CA SER A 185 -10.86 -4.00 5.27
C SER A 185 -10.84 -2.55 5.77
N ILE A 186 -12.00 -2.03 6.20
CA ILE A 186 -12.11 -0.72 6.83
C ILE A 186 -11.35 -0.72 8.16
N ILE A 187 -11.55 -1.74 8.99
CA ILE A 187 -10.84 -1.90 10.27
C ILE A 187 -9.32 -1.94 10.03
N GLY A 188 -8.86 -2.74 9.05
CA GLY A 188 -7.44 -2.86 8.75
C GLY A 188 -6.80 -1.56 8.27
N THR A 189 -7.44 -0.86 7.33
CA THR A 189 -6.91 0.42 6.80
C THR A 189 -7.02 1.57 7.81
N ALA A 190 -8.07 1.60 8.63
CA ALA A 190 -8.18 2.55 9.73
C ALA A 190 -7.15 2.28 10.84
N GLY A 191 -6.92 1.01 11.18
CA GLY A 191 -5.89 0.62 12.15
C GLY A 191 -4.49 0.97 11.67
N LEU A 192 -4.21 0.81 10.37
CA LEU A 192 -2.97 1.29 9.76
C LEU A 192 -2.82 2.81 9.89
N CYS A 193 -3.91 3.57 9.75
CA CYS A 193 -3.89 5.01 9.97
C CYS A 193 -3.51 5.34 11.43
N VAL A 194 -4.13 4.66 12.40
CA VAL A 194 -3.80 4.81 13.83
C VAL A 194 -2.33 4.48 14.12
N ALA A 195 -1.78 3.47 13.43
CA ALA A 195 -0.39 3.06 13.59
C ALA A 195 0.61 4.10 13.06
N LEU A 196 0.40 4.59 11.83
CA LEU A 196 1.42 5.31 11.09
C LEU A 196 1.23 6.83 11.04
N LEU A 197 0.01 7.38 11.04
CA LEU A 197 -0.19 8.85 10.99
C LEU A 197 0.51 9.57 12.15
N PRO A 198 0.34 9.16 13.42
CA PRO A 198 1.01 9.85 14.53
C PRO A 198 2.54 9.74 14.48
N ALA A 199 3.06 8.64 13.92
CA ALA A 199 4.49 8.46 13.72
C ALA A 199 5.01 9.33 12.57
N GLY A 200 4.30 9.39 11.46
CA GLY A 200 4.62 10.20 10.29
C GLY A 200 4.59 11.70 10.61
N VAL A 201 3.55 12.19 11.30
CA VAL A 201 3.45 13.60 11.71
C VAL A 201 4.62 13.99 12.61
N ARG A 202 4.94 13.20 13.64
CA ARG A 202 6.10 13.45 14.50
C ARG A 202 7.40 13.45 13.71
N ALA A 203 7.61 12.45 12.84
CA ALA A 203 8.81 12.37 12.02
C ALA A 203 8.95 13.56 11.05
N LEU A 204 7.84 14.09 10.54
CA LEU A 204 7.84 15.26 9.66
C LEU A 204 8.17 16.55 10.43
N LEU A 205 7.60 16.72 11.63
CA LEU A 205 7.86 17.87 12.51
C LEU A 205 9.30 17.90 13.03
N GLU A 206 9.87 16.73 13.33
CA GLU A 206 11.27 16.58 13.77
C GLU A 206 12.28 16.59 12.60
N SER A 207 11.81 16.60 11.35
CA SER A 207 12.70 16.59 10.20
C SER A 207 13.35 17.95 9.97
N PRO A 208 14.68 18.02 9.78
CA PRO A 208 15.35 19.26 9.42
C PRO A 208 14.68 19.95 8.22
N LYS A 209 14.65 21.29 8.22
CA LYS A 209 14.13 22.07 7.09
C LYS A 209 14.89 21.68 5.82
N PRO A 210 14.19 21.52 4.68
CA PRO A 210 14.86 21.15 3.45
C PRO A 210 15.78 22.30 3.02
N SER A 211 16.96 21.97 2.53
CA SER A 211 17.85 22.99 1.98
C SER A 211 17.21 23.65 0.74
N ARG A 212 17.55 24.91 0.44
CA ARG A 212 17.08 25.59 -0.77
C ARG A 212 17.39 24.78 -2.04
N ARG A 213 18.56 24.15 -2.08
CA ARG A 213 18.98 23.25 -3.18
C ARG A 213 18.04 22.05 -3.32
N SER A 214 17.69 21.41 -2.22
CA SER A 214 16.74 20.28 -2.23
C SER A 214 15.36 20.72 -2.71
N VAL A 215 14.88 21.89 -2.27
CA VAL A 215 13.57 22.42 -2.72
C VAL A 215 13.59 22.70 -4.22
N LEU A 216 14.63 23.36 -4.73
CA LEU A 216 14.79 23.62 -6.17
C LEU A 216 14.86 22.33 -6.99
N LEU A 217 15.65 21.35 -6.54
CA LEU A 217 15.74 20.05 -7.19
C LEU A 217 14.40 19.33 -7.20
N THR A 218 13.66 19.31 -6.09
CA THR A 218 12.32 18.71 -6.05
C THR A 218 11.34 19.46 -6.96
N ALA A 219 11.37 20.80 -6.96
CA ALA A 219 10.49 21.62 -7.79
C ALA A 219 10.70 21.39 -9.30
N VAL A 220 11.92 21.02 -9.72
CA VAL A 220 12.24 20.66 -11.12
C VAL A 220 12.00 19.17 -11.38
N ALA A 221 12.40 18.30 -10.46
CA ALA A 221 12.31 16.85 -10.64
C ALA A 221 10.87 16.36 -10.72
N VAL A 222 9.95 16.92 -9.92
CA VAL A 222 8.53 16.52 -9.93
C VAL A 222 7.88 16.73 -11.30
N PRO A 223 7.92 17.92 -11.93
CA PRO A 223 7.34 18.11 -13.25
C PRO A 223 8.08 17.34 -14.35
N VAL A 224 9.41 17.18 -14.26
CA VAL A 224 10.17 16.36 -15.22
C VAL A 224 9.74 14.89 -15.13
N LEU A 225 9.67 14.32 -13.94
CA LEU A 225 9.18 12.96 -13.73
C LEU A 225 7.72 12.82 -14.15
N GLY A 226 6.88 13.83 -13.93
CA GLY A 226 5.50 13.86 -14.42
C GLY A 226 5.43 13.87 -15.95
N ALA A 227 6.28 14.66 -16.62
CA ALA A 227 6.37 14.69 -18.07
C ALA A 227 6.88 13.36 -18.63
N LEU A 228 7.88 12.74 -18.00
CA LEU A 228 8.38 11.41 -18.38
C LEU A 228 7.34 10.32 -18.16
N ALA A 229 6.58 10.38 -17.06
CA ALA A 229 5.48 9.47 -16.80
C ALA A 229 4.39 9.63 -17.89
N PHE A 230 4.02 10.86 -18.24
CA PHE A 230 3.11 11.10 -19.35
C PHE A 230 3.67 10.58 -20.69
N ALA A 231 4.94 10.85 -21.00
CA ALA A 231 5.58 10.33 -22.20
C ALA A 231 5.56 8.80 -22.25
N SER A 232 5.75 8.11 -21.11
CA SER A 232 5.67 6.65 -21.03
C SER A 232 4.29 6.08 -21.34
N THR A 233 3.23 6.89 -21.27
CA THR A 233 1.88 6.47 -21.68
C THR A 233 1.63 6.55 -23.18
N LEU A 234 2.53 7.18 -23.94
CA LEU A 234 2.35 7.42 -25.38
C LEU A 234 2.81 6.25 -26.28
N GLY A 235 3.52 5.25 -25.74
CA GLY A 235 4.03 4.10 -26.49
C GLY A 235 5.47 4.26 -26.92
#